data_AF-A0A357G2H0-F1
#
_entry.id   AF-A0A357G2H0-F1
#
_cell.length_a   1.000
_cell.length_b   1.000
_cell.length_c   1.000
_cell.angle_alpha   90.00
_cell.angle_beta   90.00
_cell.angle_gamma   90.00
#
_symmetry.space_group_name_H-M   'P 1'
#
loop_
_entity.id
_entity.type
_entity.pdbx_description
1 polymer ?
#
loop_
_entity_poly.entity_id
_entity_poly.type
_entity_poly.pdbx_seq_one_letter_code
_entity_poly.pdbx_strand_id
1 'polypeptide(L)'
;TSGGQLQIESLVEGAVLRVRDGTTSPGADGFAALGLDTVVGTEDNGAGATRQAGTAIAGNVIQSKVSGATKVNGVYQASDLLGGAAGAGKSGFLTAAGDNINVVLTIDGTTTDLGAVTGADTIQDLIDLVNNAGIDEDVTASFDVDTGRIELQFADNVGRVEIQFNDNGASTPAFGFGTGAADVALGGNDASEQFTLVGTSVDLDQFESDFNTVRSQIDDIVEDAQFRGVNLLNGDNLTTFFNEDRDNFLETEGVDFTALGLGIDEGDFTNAANIQLAIDDSRAALLSVRNFGQSIANDLAIIQVRRDFTEETINTLTAGADDLTVADQNEEGANLLALQTRQALGTTSLSLAAQSQQSVLRLF
;
A
#
# COMPACT_ATOMS: atom_id res chain seq x y z
N THR A 1 -27.94 -3.54 6.59
CA THR A 1 -27.06 -4.55 5.95
C THR A 1 -27.31 -5.92 6.58
N SER A 2 -27.01 -7.02 5.90
CA SER A 2 -27.49 -8.40 6.15
C SER A 2 -26.95 -9.11 7.40
N GLY A 3 -26.63 -8.37 8.47
CA GLY A 3 -26.12 -8.88 9.75
C GLY A 3 -26.84 -8.36 11.00
N GLY A 4 -27.95 -7.63 10.86
CA GLY A 4 -28.69 -7.08 12.01
C GLY A 4 -27.99 -5.91 12.73
N GLN A 5 -26.97 -5.31 12.12
CA GLN A 5 -26.27 -4.14 12.67
C GLN A 5 -26.93 -2.84 12.20
N LEU A 6 -27.04 -1.88 13.13
CA LEU A 6 -27.49 -0.51 12.88
C LEU A 6 -26.27 0.31 12.45
N GLN A 7 -26.23 0.74 11.19
CA GLN A 7 -25.21 1.66 10.66
C GLN A 7 -25.79 3.08 10.65
N ILE A 8 -25.09 4.01 11.30
CA ILE A 8 -25.40 5.44 11.27
C ILE A 8 -24.16 6.13 10.71
N GLU A 9 -24.29 6.73 9.54
CA GLU A 9 -23.20 7.37 8.81
C GLU A 9 -23.51 8.85 8.67
N SER A 10 -22.54 9.70 9.05
CA SER A 10 -22.63 11.12 8.76
C SER A 10 -22.19 11.37 7.32
N LEU A 11 -23.02 12.05 6.54
CA LEU A 11 -22.67 12.53 5.19
C LEU A 11 -21.98 13.89 5.20
N VAL A 12 -21.73 14.46 6.38
CA VAL A 12 -21.14 15.78 6.57
C VAL A 12 -19.92 15.66 7.47
N GLU A 13 -18.81 16.22 7.01
CA GLU A 13 -17.57 16.33 7.77
C GLU A 13 -17.80 17.14 9.06
N GLY A 14 -17.31 16.64 10.19
CA GLY A 14 -17.56 17.23 11.52
C GLY A 14 -18.96 17.00 12.09
N ALA A 15 -19.83 16.19 11.48
CA ALA A 15 -21.07 15.81 12.15
C ALA A 15 -20.80 14.79 13.26
N VAL A 16 -21.54 14.99 14.34
CA VAL A 16 -21.31 14.31 15.60
C VAL A 16 -22.45 13.31 15.84
N LEU A 17 -22.12 12.03 15.98
CA LEU A 17 -23.06 11.06 16.51
C LEU A 17 -22.89 10.97 18.02
N ARG A 18 -23.99 11.20 18.74
CA ARG A 18 -24.03 11.04 20.18
C ARG A 18 -25.07 10.03 20.61
N VAL A 19 -24.62 9.09 21.44
CA VAL A 19 -25.48 8.08 22.05
C VAL A 19 -25.76 8.50 23.50
N ARG A 20 -27.03 8.76 23.80
CA ARG A 20 -27.54 9.02 25.16
C ARG A 20 -28.78 8.15 25.38
N ASP A 21 -28.93 7.55 26.56
CA ASP A 21 -30.22 7.03 27.04
C ASP A 21 -30.81 8.01 28.08
N GLY A 22 -32.13 8.04 28.22
CA GLY A 22 -32.89 8.98 29.04
C GLY A 22 -32.50 8.99 30.51
N THR A 23 -33.05 8.09 31.34
CA THR A 23 -32.82 8.07 32.81
C THR A 23 -31.81 7.02 33.27
N THR A 24 -31.53 6.02 32.45
CA THR A 24 -30.48 5.02 32.66
C THR A 24 -29.39 5.28 31.63
N SER A 25 -28.11 5.23 32.00
CA SER A 25 -27.04 5.31 30.99
C SER A 25 -26.85 3.91 30.38
N PRO A 26 -26.48 3.76 29.09
CA PRO A 26 -26.19 2.46 28.49
C PRO A 26 -25.13 1.65 29.25
N GLY A 27 -24.35 2.30 30.12
CA GLY A 27 -23.24 1.69 30.83
C GLY A 27 -22.10 1.33 29.87
N ALA A 28 -20.94 0.93 30.40
CA ALA A 28 -19.81 0.49 29.59
C ALA A 28 -20.19 -0.62 28.60
N ASP A 29 -20.98 -1.60 29.03
CA ASP A 29 -21.41 -2.74 28.21
C ASP A 29 -22.30 -2.31 27.03
N GLY A 30 -23.15 -1.30 27.21
CA GLY A 30 -24.01 -0.77 26.14
C GLY A 30 -23.22 0.01 25.09
N PHE A 31 -22.16 0.73 25.49
CA PHE A 31 -21.25 1.40 24.58
C PHE A 31 -20.35 0.39 23.84
N ALA A 32 -19.84 -0.63 24.53
CA ALA A 32 -19.09 -1.74 23.93
C ALA A 32 -19.93 -2.50 22.88
N ALA A 33 -21.22 -2.75 23.16
CA ALA A 33 -22.14 -3.36 22.21
C ALA A 33 -22.36 -2.52 20.94
N LEU A 34 -22.09 -1.21 20.99
CA LEU A 34 -22.13 -0.29 19.85
C LEU A 34 -20.76 -0.13 19.18
N GLY A 35 -19.75 -0.91 19.57
CA GLY A 35 -18.38 -0.81 19.07
C GLY A 35 -17.58 0.35 19.67
N LEU A 36 -18.08 1.00 20.71
CA LEU A 36 -17.42 2.08 21.44
C LEU A 36 -16.69 1.48 22.67
N ASP A 37 -15.79 0.53 22.41
CA ASP A 37 -15.40 -0.54 23.35
C ASP A 37 -14.51 -0.10 24.53
N THR A 38 -13.91 1.10 24.53
CA THR A 38 -12.87 1.40 25.53
C THR A 38 -12.70 2.89 25.82
N VAL A 39 -13.63 3.43 26.59
CA VAL A 39 -13.45 4.37 27.72
C VAL A 39 -14.82 5.01 27.90
N VAL A 40 -15.12 5.36 29.14
CA VAL A 40 -16.40 5.94 29.47
C VAL A 40 -16.14 7.14 30.36
N GLY A 41 -15.99 8.30 29.72
CA GLY A 41 -15.89 9.58 30.40
C GLY A 41 -17.20 9.94 31.12
N THR A 42 -17.09 10.80 32.12
CA THR A 42 -18.23 11.26 32.92
C THR A 42 -18.59 12.70 32.58
N GLU A 43 -19.80 12.91 32.08
CA GLU A 43 -20.43 14.22 31.89
C GLU A 43 -21.42 14.53 33.02
N ASP A 44 -21.44 15.76 33.55
CA ASP A 44 -22.48 16.17 34.53
C ASP A 44 -23.82 16.45 33.83
N ASN A 45 -24.91 15.93 34.38
CA ASN A 45 -26.27 16.17 33.91
C ASN A 45 -26.90 17.46 34.51
N GLY A 46 -26.08 18.42 34.94
CA GLY A 46 -26.52 19.72 35.44
C GLY A 46 -27.05 19.73 36.89
N ALA A 47 -26.63 18.80 37.74
CA ALA A 47 -27.03 18.74 39.14
C ALA A 47 -26.00 18.03 40.07
N GLY A 48 -24.74 17.90 39.64
CA GLY A 48 -23.72 17.13 40.37
C GLY A 48 -23.89 15.62 40.22
N ALA A 49 -24.50 15.16 39.13
CA ALA A 49 -24.71 13.74 38.83
C ALA A 49 -24.01 13.41 37.51
N THR A 50 -22.92 12.63 37.60
CA THR A 50 -22.14 12.20 36.44
C THR A 50 -22.85 11.10 35.66
N ARG A 51 -22.80 11.18 34.33
CA ARG A 51 -23.34 10.21 33.39
C ARG A 51 -22.27 9.86 32.36
N GLN A 52 -22.29 8.61 31.97
CA GLN A 52 -21.35 8.06 31.00
C GLN A 52 -21.72 8.48 29.58
N ALA A 53 -20.77 9.07 28.83
CA ALA A 53 -20.97 9.47 27.45
C ALA A 53 -19.69 9.37 26.61
N GLY A 54 -19.88 9.10 25.32
CA GLY A 54 -18.82 9.10 24.30
C GLY A 54 -19.37 9.69 23.01
N THR A 55 -18.47 10.31 22.24
CA THR A 55 -18.80 11.00 21.01
C THR A 55 -17.97 10.41 19.87
N ALA A 56 -18.60 10.03 18.76
CA ALA A 56 -17.88 9.66 17.54
C ALA A 56 -17.89 10.86 16.58
N ILE A 57 -16.72 11.24 16.10
CA ILE A 57 -16.53 12.35 15.17
C ILE A 57 -16.02 11.80 13.84
N ALA A 58 -16.65 12.23 12.75
CA ALA A 58 -16.15 12.00 11.41
C ALA A 58 -15.03 13.00 11.10
N GLY A 59 -13.81 12.49 10.86
CA GLY A 59 -12.60 13.29 10.70
C GLY A 59 -11.89 13.56 12.03
N ASN A 60 -10.81 14.34 11.93
CA ASN A 60 -9.81 14.46 13.01
C ASN A 60 -9.84 15.84 13.70
N VAL A 61 -10.90 16.64 13.49
CA VAL A 61 -11.06 17.97 14.09
C VAL A 61 -12.17 17.97 15.14
N ILE A 62 -11.84 18.49 16.32
CA ILE A 62 -12.81 18.77 17.38
C ILE A 62 -12.94 20.29 17.53
N GLN A 63 -14.18 20.79 17.50
CA GLN A 63 -14.45 22.23 17.59
C GLN A 63 -15.16 22.57 18.90
N SER A 64 -14.71 23.64 19.56
CA SER A 64 -15.37 24.18 20.76
C SER A 64 -16.67 24.90 20.42
N LYS A 65 -17.42 25.35 21.44
CA LYS A 65 -18.53 26.28 21.26
C LYS A 65 -18.04 27.61 20.66
N VAL A 66 -18.94 28.36 20.05
CA VAL A 66 -18.62 29.72 19.59
C VAL A 66 -18.28 30.60 20.79
N SER A 67 -17.18 31.34 20.71
CA SER A 67 -16.74 32.30 21.70
C SER A 67 -17.85 33.32 22.00
N GLY A 68 -18.06 33.59 23.30
CA GLY A 68 -18.99 34.62 23.76
C GLY A 68 -18.51 36.06 23.49
N ALA A 69 -17.29 36.22 22.97
CA ALA A 69 -16.64 37.51 22.79
C ALA A 69 -17.34 38.42 21.76
N THR A 70 -17.04 39.71 21.82
CA THR A 70 -17.60 40.69 20.90
C THR A 70 -16.70 40.80 19.68
N LYS A 71 -17.26 40.60 18.49
CA LYS A 71 -16.52 40.76 17.23
C LYS A 71 -15.96 42.17 17.11
N VAL A 72 -14.69 42.28 16.75
CA VAL A 72 -14.03 43.52 16.38
C VAL A 72 -13.83 43.50 14.86
N ASN A 73 -14.36 44.51 14.16
CA ASN A 73 -14.33 44.55 12.68
C ASN A 73 -14.90 43.31 11.98
N GLY A 74 -15.86 42.62 12.61
CA GLY A 74 -16.56 41.47 12.01
C GLY A 74 -15.96 40.09 12.30
N VAL A 75 -14.79 40.04 12.96
CA VAL A 75 -14.10 38.80 13.35
C VAL A 75 -13.97 38.69 14.87
N TYR A 76 -13.85 37.47 15.37
CA TYR A 76 -13.48 37.19 16.76
C TYR A 76 -11.97 37.37 16.96
N GLN A 77 -11.53 37.61 18.20
CA GLN A 77 -10.11 37.81 18.51
C GLN A 77 -9.60 36.72 19.47
N ALA A 78 -8.45 36.13 19.15
CA ALA A 78 -7.78 35.20 20.06
C ALA A 78 -7.25 35.90 21.34
N SER A 79 -7.11 37.23 21.32
CA SER A 79 -6.75 38.03 22.50
C SER A 79 -7.89 38.25 23.50
N ASP A 80 -9.10 37.77 23.19
CA ASP A 80 -10.21 37.82 24.14
C ASP A 80 -9.97 36.85 25.30
N LEU A 81 -10.45 37.20 26.49
CA LEU A 81 -10.32 36.38 27.70
C LEU A 81 -11.17 35.10 27.58
N LEU A 82 -10.67 34.00 28.17
CA LEU A 82 -11.41 32.75 28.35
C LEU A 82 -12.62 32.95 29.28
N GLY A 83 -12.47 33.80 30.29
CA GLY A 83 -13.55 34.23 31.16
C GLY A 83 -14.56 35.11 30.42
N GLY A 84 -15.84 34.90 30.67
CA GLY A 84 -16.89 35.77 30.14
C GLY A 84 -16.70 37.23 30.57
N ALA A 85 -16.84 38.18 29.64
CA ALA A 85 -16.92 39.59 29.99
C ALA A 85 -18.12 39.81 30.94
N ALA A 86 -17.90 40.45 32.09
CA ALA A 86 -18.92 40.69 33.11
C ALA A 86 -20.14 41.44 32.51
N GLY A 87 -21.22 40.72 32.21
CA GLY A 87 -22.43 41.25 31.61
C GLY A 87 -23.47 40.17 31.33
N ALA A 88 -24.75 40.46 31.60
CA ALA A 88 -25.85 39.50 31.56
C ALA A 88 -25.96 38.80 30.18
N GLY A 89 -25.71 37.48 30.16
CA GLY A 89 -25.96 36.61 29.00
C GLY A 89 -24.76 36.28 28.12
N LYS A 90 -23.55 36.73 28.46
CA LYS A 90 -22.31 36.41 27.73
C LYS A 90 -21.51 35.37 28.54
N SER A 91 -21.71 34.08 28.26
CA SER A 91 -20.90 33.00 28.88
C SER A 91 -19.64 32.80 28.04
N GLY A 92 -18.46 33.12 28.60
CA GLY A 92 -17.16 32.77 28.02
C GLY A 92 -16.93 31.26 28.04
N PHE A 93 -15.73 30.80 27.70
CA PHE A 93 -15.37 29.38 27.89
C PHE A 93 -15.27 29.00 29.37
N LEU A 94 -15.01 29.99 30.23
CA LEU A 94 -15.10 29.94 31.69
C LEU A 94 -16.16 30.95 32.17
N THR A 95 -16.89 30.64 33.23
CA THR A 95 -18.02 31.50 33.67
C THR A 95 -17.63 32.59 34.65
N ALA A 96 -16.54 32.41 35.41
CA ALA A 96 -16.03 33.40 36.34
C ALA A 96 -14.53 33.68 36.15
N ALA A 97 -14.13 34.93 36.41
CA ALA A 97 -12.72 35.34 36.36
C ALA A 97 -11.83 34.67 37.43
N GLY A 98 -12.43 34.02 38.44
CA GLY A 98 -11.73 33.28 39.48
C GLY A 98 -11.64 31.78 39.24
N ASP A 99 -12.19 31.29 38.12
CA ASP A 99 -12.08 29.89 37.72
C ASP A 99 -10.60 29.54 37.47
N ASN A 100 -10.20 28.35 37.90
CA ASN A 100 -8.85 27.82 37.72
C ASN A 100 -8.98 26.34 37.36
N ILE A 101 -8.79 26.01 36.08
CA ILE A 101 -9.09 24.69 35.55
C ILE A 101 -7.83 24.11 34.96
N ASN A 102 -7.42 22.94 35.45
CA ASN A 102 -6.36 22.16 34.84
C ASN A 102 -6.93 21.40 33.64
N VAL A 103 -6.28 21.54 32.48
CA VAL A 103 -6.67 20.81 31.27
C VAL A 103 -5.73 19.63 31.09
N VAL A 104 -6.29 18.44 30.95
CA VAL A 104 -5.55 17.20 30.75
C VAL A 104 -6.04 16.56 29.46
N LEU A 105 -5.11 16.18 28.58
CA LEU A 105 -5.41 15.42 27.37
C LEU A 105 -4.90 14.00 27.52
N THR A 106 -5.75 13.02 27.25
CA THR A 106 -5.32 11.63 27.07
C THR A 106 -5.52 11.23 25.62
N ILE A 107 -4.43 10.98 24.91
CA ILE A 107 -4.43 10.59 23.49
C ILE A 107 -3.95 9.15 23.41
N ASP A 108 -4.78 8.26 22.86
CA ASP A 108 -4.50 6.83 22.72
C ASP A 108 -3.92 6.15 23.99
N GLY A 109 -4.40 6.60 25.16
CA GLY A 109 -4.02 6.08 26.47
C GLY A 109 -2.79 6.76 27.12
N THR A 110 -2.14 7.69 26.43
CA THR A 110 -1.06 8.53 26.99
C THR A 110 -1.64 9.83 27.53
N THR A 111 -1.49 10.08 28.83
CA THR A 111 -2.01 11.27 29.51
C THR A 111 -0.96 12.37 29.63
N THR A 112 -1.27 13.56 29.13
CA THR A 112 -0.47 14.78 29.23
C THR A 112 -1.25 15.85 29.98
N ASP A 113 -0.67 16.35 31.08
CA ASP A 113 -1.19 17.51 31.80
C ASP A 113 -0.73 18.79 31.09
N LEU A 114 -1.67 19.53 30.51
CA LEU A 114 -1.37 20.78 29.81
C LEU A 114 -1.13 21.93 30.78
N GLY A 115 -1.63 21.83 32.02
CA GLY A 115 -1.59 22.89 33.01
C GLY A 115 -2.89 23.67 33.14
N ALA A 116 -2.86 24.64 34.05
CA ALA A 116 -4.03 25.39 34.47
C ALA A 116 -4.31 26.61 33.58
N VAL A 117 -5.58 26.82 33.27
CA VAL A 117 -6.11 28.05 32.66
C VAL A 117 -7.12 28.72 33.58
N THR A 118 -7.12 30.04 33.56
CA THR A 118 -7.98 30.89 34.38
C THR A 118 -8.86 31.78 33.52
N GLY A 119 -9.91 32.35 34.13
CA GLY A 119 -10.76 33.32 33.45
C GLY A 119 -10.04 34.62 33.03
N ALA A 120 -8.81 34.84 33.50
CA ALA A 120 -7.96 35.98 33.14
C ALA A 120 -6.99 35.68 31.99
N ASP A 121 -6.86 34.42 31.58
CA ASP A 121 -6.05 34.05 30.41
C ASP A 121 -6.84 34.27 29.12
N THR A 122 -6.15 34.46 28.02
CA THR A 122 -6.74 34.66 26.69
C THR A 122 -6.97 33.34 25.96
N ILE A 123 -7.80 33.36 24.91
CA ILE A 123 -7.97 32.22 24.02
C ILE A 123 -6.62 31.81 23.40
N GLN A 124 -5.76 32.78 23.08
CA GLN A 124 -4.41 32.51 22.59
C GLN A 124 -3.55 31.78 23.62
N ASP A 125 -3.65 32.13 24.91
CA ASP A 125 -2.88 31.46 25.95
C ASP A 125 -3.24 29.96 26.04
N LEU A 126 -4.51 29.59 25.85
CA LEU A 126 -4.92 28.17 25.78
C LEU A 126 -4.40 27.47 24.52
N ILE A 127 -4.39 28.14 23.37
CA ILE A 127 -3.86 27.57 22.12
C ILE A 127 -2.36 27.31 22.27
N ASP A 128 -1.64 28.28 22.83
CA ASP A 128 -0.21 28.16 23.11
C ASP A 128 0.05 27.08 24.16
N LEU A 129 -0.86 26.87 25.11
CA LEU A 129 -0.76 25.79 26.10
C LEU A 129 -0.77 24.41 25.44
N VAL A 130 -1.70 24.17 24.51
CA VAL A 130 -1.78 22.90 23.77
C VAL A 130 -0.56 22.74 22.85
N ASN A 131 -0.25 23.76 22.04
CA ASN A 131 0.80 23.67 21.03
C ASN A 131 2.21 23.59 21.61
N ASN A 132 2.42 24.04 22.85
CA ASN A 132 3.72 23.96 23.53
C ASN A 132 3.80 22.82 24.56
N ALA A 133 2.79 21.95 24.65
CA ALA A 133 2.79 20.82 25.59
C ALA A 133 3.67 19.63 25.16
N GLY A 134 4.31 19.70 23.98
CA GLY A 134 5.17 18.63 23.45
C GLY A 134 4.40 17.42 22.92
N ILE A 135 3.17 17.65 22.45
CA ILE A 135 2.26 16.67 21.82
C ILE A 135 1.85 17.12 20.41
N ASP A 136 2.68 17.97 19.77
CA ASP A 136 2.41 18.57 18.45
C ASP A 136 2.41 17.56 17.30
N GLU A 137 3.00 16.37 17.51
CA GLU A 137 2.89 15.24 16.60
C GLU A 137 1.47 14.64 16.59
N ASP A 138 0.72 14.77 17.70
CA ASP A 138 -0.60 14.15 17.87
C ASP A 138 -1.75 15.16 17.80
N VAL A 139 -1.55 16.40 18.25
CA VAL A 139 -2.59 17.44 18.27
C VAL A 139 -2.02 18.85 18.05
N THR A 140 -2.71 19.63 17.23
CA THR A 140 -2.48 21.06 17.05
C THR A 140 -3.76 21.84 17.36
N ALA A 141 -3.67 22.86 18.21
CA ALA A 141 -4.75 23.79 18.50
C ALA A 141 -4.69 25.04 17.61
N SER A 142 -5.85 25.52 17.19
CA SER A 142 -6.00 26.78 16.46
C SER A 142 -7.28 27.50 16.87
N PHE A 143 -7.45 28.75 16.40
CA PHE A 143 -8.68 29.51 16.58
C PHE A 143 -9.16 30.08 15.26
N ASP A 144 -10.36 29.68 14.87
CA ASP A 144 -11.05 30.22 13.71
C ASP A 144 -11.69 31.56 14.08
N VAL A 145 -11.12 32.64 13.55
CA VAL A 145 -11.58 34.01 13.79
C VAL A 145 -12.93 34.34 13.13
N ASP A 146 -13.35 33.57 12.13
CA ASP A 146 -14.61 33.78 11.42
C ASP A 146 -15.77 33.12 12.18
N THR A 147 -15.58 31.85 12.59
CA THR A 147 -16.57 31.08 13.35
C THR A 147 -16.51 31.32 14.86
N GLY A 148 -15.36 31.77 15.37
CA GLY A 148 -15.10 32.04 16.78
C GLY A 148 -14.89 30.78 17.61
N ARG A 149 -14.42 29.70 17.00
CA ARG A 149 -14.25 28.39 17.65
C ARG A 149 -12.77 28.08 17.84
N ILE A 150 -12.49 27.39 18.94
CA ILE A 150 -11.20 26.73 19.14
C ILE A 150 -11.28 25.39 18.43
N GLU A 151 -10.29 25.09 17.61
CA GLU A 151 -10.19 23.85 16.86
C GLU A 151 -8.99 23.05 17.36
N LEU A 152 -9.22 21.79 17.69
CA LEU A 152 -8.17 20.82 17.98
C LEU A 152 -8.11 19.87 16.79
N GLN A 153 -7.07 20.00 15.98
CA GLN A 153 -6.76 19.10 14.87
C GLN A 153 -5.85 18.00 15.40
N PHE A 154 -6.33 16.77 15.36
CA PHE A 154 -5.56 15.59 15.68
C PHE A 154 -4.91 15.01 14.42
N ALA A 155 -3.78 14.34 14.59
CA ALA A 155 -3.13 13.61 13.51
C ALA A 155 -3.94 12.37 13.10
N ASP A 156 -3.72 11.90 11.87
CA ASP A 156 -4.54 10.83 11.27
C ASP A 156 -4.38 9.48 11.99
N ASN A 157 -3.27 9.27 12.69
CA ASN A 157 -3.00 8.09 13.50
C ASN A 157 -3.69 8.10 14.87
N VAL A 158 -4.34 9.21 15.26
CA VAL A 158 -5.00 9.32 16.56
C VAL A 158 -6.40 8.70 16.50
N GLY A 159 -6.61 7.62 17.25
CA GLY A 159 -7.91 6.93 17.29
C GLY A 159 -8.84 7.43 18.39
N ARG A 160 -8.28 7.81 19.54
CA ARG A 160 -9.04 8.14 20.74
C ARG A 160 -8.46 9.33 21.47
N VAL A 161 -9.35 10.24 21.84
CA VAL A 161 -9.02 11.42 22.62
C VAL A 161 -9.96 11.51 23.82
N GLU A 162 -9.40 11.78 24.99
CA GLU A 162 -10.16 12.22 26.15
C GLU A 162 -9.65 13.60 26.58
N ILE A 163 -10.57 14.56 26.66
CA ILE A 163 -10.31 15.89 27.19
C ILE A 163 -10.89 15.93 28.59
N GLN A 164 -10.03 16.11 29.58
CA GLN A 164 -10.38 16.17 30.99
C GLN A 164 -10.12 17.56 31.55
N PHE A 165 -11.04 18.03 32.39
CA PHE A 165 -10.97 19.29 33.13
C PHE A 165 -11.03 19.00 34.63
N ASN A 166 -10.01 19.41 35.37
CA ASN A 166 -9.86 19.18 36.80
C ASN A 166 -9.80 20.51 37.55
N ASP A 167 -10.40 20.60 38.75
CA ASP A 167 -10.28 21.76 39.64
C ASP A 167 -10.31 21.34 41.12
N ASN A 168 -9.62 22.11 41.96
CA ASN A 168 -9.63 22.03 43.42
C ASN A 168 -10.62 23.03 44.08
N GLY A 169 -11.31 23.85 43.29
CA GLY A 169 -12.30 24.86 43.68
C GLY A 169 -13.67 24.67 43.01
N ALA A 170 -14.48 25.74 43.03
CA ALA A 170 -15.79 25.77 42.37
C ALA A 170 -15.67 26.50 41.02
N SER A 171 -15.02 25.87 40.04
CA SER A 171 -14.97 26.36 38.65
C SER A 171 -16.01 25.67 37.78
N THR A 172 -16.36 26.33 36.67
CA THR A 172 -17.29 25.75 35.69
C THR A 172 -16.75 25.89 34.25
N PRO A 173 -16.11 24.85 33.67
CA PRO A 173 -15.71 24.87 32.27
C PRO A 173 -16.95 24.74 31.38
N ALA A 174 -16.94 25.52 30.32
CA ALA A 174 -17.97 25.52 29.30
C ALA A 174 -17.34 25.60 27.90
N PHE A 175 -16.29 24.82 27.64
CA PHE A 175 -15.61 24.79 26.34
C PHE A 175 -16.49 24.26 25.21
N GLY A 176 -17.32 23.26 25.50
CA GLY A 176 -18.30 22.74 24.53
C GLY A 176 -17.66 22.12 23.28
N PHE A 177 -16.60 21.34 23.48
CA PHE A 177 -16.00 20.50 22.44
C PHE A 177 -16.95 19.36 22.02
N GLY A 178 -17.85 18.94 22.92
CA GLY A 178 -18.98 18.08 22.61
C GLY A 178 -20.33 18.79 22.37
N THR A 179 -21.40 18.02 22.20
CA THR A 179 -22.76 18.53 21.91
C THR A 179 -23.51 19.11 23.13
N GLY A 180 -22.89 19.12 24.31
CA GLY A 180 -23.47 19.63 25.54
C GLY A 180 -22.81 20.94 25.94
N ALA A 181 -23.39 22.08 25.60
CA ALA A 181 -22.97 23.38 26.13
C ALA A 181 -23.44 23.59 27.59
N ALA A 182 -23.38 22.55 28.42
CA ALA A 182 -23.75 22.62 29.83
C ALA A 182 -22.50 22.94 30.65
N ASP A 183 -22.61 23.99 31.44
CA ASP A 183 -21.63 24.43 32.41
C ASP A 183 -21.44 23.35 33.49
N VAL A 184 -20.22 22.80 33.66
CA VAL A 184 -19.97 21.71 34.61
C VAL A 184 -19.41 22.25 35.91
N ALA A 185 -20.14 22.26 37.01
CA ALA A 185 -19.55 22.66 38.29
C ALA A 185 -18.61 21.58 38.82
N LEU A 186 -17.30 21.84 38.81
CA LEU A 186 -16.30 20.85 39.18
C LEU A 186 -16.26 20.62 40.69
N GLY A 187 -16.25 21.67 41.52
CA GLY A 187 -16.41 21.53 42.98
C GLY A 187 -15.47 20.53 43.66
N GLY A 188 -14.26 20.31 43.11
CA GLY A 188 -13.32 19.26 43.53
C GLY A 188 -13.42 17.90 42.81
N ASN A 189 -14.18 17.82 41.72
CA ASN A 189 -14.33 16.63 40.87
C ASN A 189 -13.74 16.87 39.47
N ASP A 190 -13.52 15.78 38.74
CA ASP A 190 -13.05 15.79 37.36
C ASP A 190 -14.24 15.68 36.39
N ALA A 191 -14.19 16.43 35.28
CA ALA A 191 -15.12 16.28 34.16
C ALA A 191 -14.34 15.87 32.92
N SER A 192 -14.75 14.79 32.24
CA SER A 192 -14.10 14.35 31.01
C SER A 192 -15.08 14.14 29.87
N GLU A 193 -14.67 14.58 28.68
CA GLU A 193 -15.34 14.31 27.42
C GLU A 193 -14.45 13.41 26.58
N GLN A 194 -15.00 12.29 26.12
CA GLN A 194 -14.28 11.37 25.27
C GLN A 194 -14.78 11.42 23.83
N PHE A 195 -13.81 11.43 22.92
CA PHE A 195 -13.98 11.42 21.49
C PHE A 195 -13.31 10.18 20.90
N THR A 196 -14.04 9.48 20.05
CA THR A 196 -13.48 8.51 19.11
C THR A 196 -13.42 9.20 17.76
N LEU A 197 -12.20 9.37 17.27
CA LEU A 197 -11.97 9.93 15.95
C LEU A 197 -12.06 8.77 14.98
N VAL A 198 -13.00 8.87 14.04
CA VAL A 198 -13.11 7.89 12.96
C VAL A 198 -12.31 8.47 11.80
N GLY A 199 -10.98 8.37 11.93
CA GLY A 199 -10.06 8.27 10.80
C GLY A 199 -10.06 6.83 10.30
N THR A 200 -9.74 6.61 9.04
CA THR A 200 -9.50 5.26 8.52
C THR A 200 -8.49 4.58 9.43
N SER A 201 -8.88 3.46 10.02
CA SER A 201 -8.14 2.75 11.07
C SER A 201 -6.64 2.66 10.79
N VAL A 202 -5.79 2.86 11.80
CA VAL A 202 -4.33 2.63 11.74
C VAL A 202 -3.97 1.30 11.06
N ASP A 203 -4.80 0.28 11.23
CA ASP A 203 -4.61 -1.02 10.57
C ASP A 203 -4.87 -0.95 9.05
N LEU A 204 -5.86 -0.19 8.60
CA LEU A 204 -6.16 0.00 7.18
C LEU A 204 -5.05 0.80 6.48
N ASP A 205 -4.54 1.84 7.12
CA ASP A 205 -3.41 2.63 6.59
C ASP A 205 -2.14 1.76 6.48
N GLN A 206 -1.88 0.91 7.48
CA GLN A 206 -0.78 -0.05 7.42
C GLN A 206 -1.00 -1.08 6.29
N PHE A 207 -2.21 -1.60 6.12
CA PHE A 207 -2.51 -2.54 5.03
C PHE A 207 -2.42 -1.89 3.64
N GLU A 208 -2.79 -0.62 3.51
CA GLU A 208 -2.63 0.16 2.28
C GLU A 208 -1.14 0.35 1.94
N SER A 209 -0.34 0.71 2.95
CA SER A 209 1.12 0.82 2.82
C SER A 209 1.77 -0.52 2.44
N ASP A 210 1.37 -1.61 3.08
CA ASP A 210 1.83 -2.96 2.76
C ASP A 210 1.45 -3.36 1.32
N PHE A 211 0.22 -3.03 0.90
CA PHE A 211 -0.25 -3.28 -0.47
C PHE A 211 0.57 -2.52 -1.51
N ASN A 212 0.81 -1.22 -1.29
CA ASN A 212 1.63 -0.39 -2.17
C ASN A 212 3.09 -0.83 -2.18
N THR A 213 3.61 -1.33 -1.06
CA THR A 213 4.94 -1.94 -0.98
C THR A 213 5.02 -3.20 -1.85
N VAL A 214 4.01 -4.08 -1.79
CA VAL A 214 3.95 -5.27 -2.65
C VAL A 214 3.84 -4.89 -4.14
N ARG A 215 3.10 -3.82 -4.48
CA ARG A 215 3.05 -3.30 -5.86
C ARG A 215 4.44 -2.88 -6.34
N SER A 216 5.18 -2.13 -5.52
CA SER A 216 6.56 -1.77 -5.86
C SER A 216 7.46 -2.99 -6.02
N GLN A 217 7.29 -4.02 -5.20
CA GLN A 217 8.05 -5.27 -5.34
C GLN A 217 7.71 -6.02 -6.63
N ILE A 218 6.47 -5.92 -7.14
CA ILE A 218 6.11 -6.46 -8.46
C ILE A 218 6.89 -5.72 -9.54
N ASP A 219 6.94 -4.39 -9.48
CA ASP A 219 7.69 -3.57 -10.43
C ASP A 219 9.19 -3.91 -10.40
N ASP A 220 9.79 -4.06 -9.21
CA ASP A 220 11.19 -4.45 -9.05
C ASP A 220 11.48 -5.83 -9.69
N ILE A 221 10.60 -6.83 -9.46
CA ILE A 221 10.75 -8.16 -10.05
C ILE A 221 10.65 -8.10 -11.58
N VAL A 222 9.73 -7.28 -12.09
CA VAL A 222 9.56 -7.08 -13.53
C VAL A 222 10.79 -6.43 -14.13
N GLU A 223 11.33 -5.38 -13.50
CA GLU A 223 12.55 -4.70 -13.97
C GLU A 223 13.77 -5.65 -14.00
N ASP A 224 13.92 -6.48 -12.97
CA ASP A 224 15.02 -7.43 -12.83
C ASP A 224 14.94 -8.64 -13.78
N ALA A 225 13.76 -8.94 -14.36
CA ALA A 225 13.49 -10.13 -15.18
C ALA A 225 14.06 -10.07 -16.61
N GLN A 226 15.32 -9.64 -16.75
CA GLN A 226 16.01 -9.54 -18.03
C GLN A 226 16.80 -10.80 -18.39
N PHE A 227 16.74 -11.22 -19.66
CA PHE A 227 17.63 -12.21 -20.23
C PHE A 227 18.38 -11.64 -21.44
N ARG A 228 19.70 -11.48 -21.31
CA ARG A 228 20.58 -10.96 -22.37
C ARG A 228 20.12 -9.62 -22.95
N GLY A 229 19.47 -8.78 -22.12
CA GLY A 229 18.97 -7.46 -22.51
C GLY A 229 17.57 -7.44 -23.13
N VAL A 230 16.82 -8.55 -23.07
CA VAL A 230 15.39 -8.61 -23.44
C VAL A 230 14.58 -8.90 -22.19
N ASN A 231 13.53 -8.11 -21.94
CA ASN A 231 12.62 -8.30 -20.83
C ASN A 231 11.17 -8.50 -21.30
N LEU A 232 10.76 -9.76 -21.39
CA LEU A 232 9.42 -10.15 -21.82
C LEU A 232 8.31 -9.71 -20.85
N LEU A 233 8.65 -9.37 -19.60
CA LEU A 233 7.69 -8.91 -18.58
C LEU A 233 7.57 -7.38 -18.55
N ASN A 234 8.43 -6.66 -19.26
CA ASN A 234 8.40 -5.19 -19.38
C ASN A 234 8.09 -4.75 -20.83
N GLY A 235 7.37 -5.61 -21.57
CA GLY A 235 6.89 -5.31 -22.93
C GLY A 235 7.90 -5.51 -24.07
N ASP A 236 9.12 -6.02 -23.83
CA ASP A 236 10.03 -6.35 -24.93
C ASP A 236 9.61 -7.64 -25.63
N ASN A 237 9.84 -7.72 -26.94
CA ASN A 237 9.63 -8.94 -27.72
C ASN A 237 10.93 -9.72 -27.91
N LEU A 238 10.83 -11.06 -27.96
CA LEU A 238 11.94 -11.95 -28.30
C LEU A 238 11.70 -12.62 -29.65
N THR A 239 12.51 -12.27 -30.64
CA THR A 239 12.52 -12.97 -31.93
C THR A 239 13.53 -14.12 -31.92
N THR A 240 13.04 -15.35 -32.11
CA THR A 240 13.85 -16.56 -32.23
C THR A 240 13.90 -16.98 -33.70
N PHE A 241 15.09 -16.98 -34.30
CA PHE A 241 15.31 -17.45 -35.67
C PHE A 241 15.59 -18.95 -35.71
N PHE A 242 14.98 -19.65 -36.67
CA PHE A 242 15.12 -21.09 -36.85
C PHE A 242 16.10 -21.48 -37.96
N ASN A 243 16.59 -20.51 -38.73
CA ASN A 243 17.51 -20.74 -39.85
C ASN A 243 18.58 -19.64 -39.95
N GLU A 244 19.68 -19.93 -40.66
CA GLU A 244 20.80 -19.00 -40.79
C GLU A 244 20.43 -17.70 -41.53
N ASP A 245 19.54 -17.79 -42.53
CA ASP A 245 19.13 -16.66 -43.35
C ASP A 245 18.09 -15.74 -42.68
N ARG A 246 17.61 -16.12 -41.48
CA ARG A 246 16.65 -15.36 -40.66
C ARG A 246 15.29 -15.10 -41.32
N ASP A 247 14.88 -15.92 -42.29
CA ASP A 247 13.56 -15.81 -42.92
C ASP A 247 12.46 -16.60 -42.19
N ASN A 248 12.84 -17.52 -41.30
CA ASN A 248 11.95 -18.34 -40.50
C ASN A 248 12.19 -18.06 -39.02
N PHE A 249 11.18 -17.53 -38.34
CA PHE A 249 11.28 -17.10 -36.96
C PHE A 249 9.97 -17.27 -36.20
N LEU A 250 10.09 -17.27 -34.87
CA LEU A 250 8.99 -17.10 -33.92
C LEU A 250 9.23 -15.81 -33.14
N GLU A 251 8.24 -14.92 -33.11
CA GLU A 251 8.26 -13.76 -32.23
C GLU A 251 7.41 -14.06 -31.00
N THR A 252 8.06 -14.09 -29.84
CA THR A 252 7.39 -14.15 -28.54
C THR A 252 7.16 -12.72 -28.08
N GLU A 253 5.90 -12.30 -28.05
CA GLU A 253 5.50 -10.96 -27.64
C GLU A 253 5.59 -10.82 -26.12
N GLY A 254 6.20 -9.73 -25.66
CA GLY A 254 6.20 -9.34 -24.26
C GLY A 254 4.93 -8.62 -23.86
N VAL A 255 4.66 -8.60 -22.56
CA VAL A 255 3.55 -7.84 -21.97
C VAL A 255 4.13 -7.00 -20.84
N ASP A 256 3.59 -5.81 -20.63
CA ASP A 256 3.91 -4.99 -19.47
C ASP A 256 3.22 -5.55 -18.22
N PHE A 257 4.03 -6.11 -17.32
CA PHE A 257 3.58 -6.65 -16.04
C PHE A 257 3.98 -5.83 -14.82
N THR A 258 4.37 -4.57 -15.01
CA THR A 258 4.38 -3.60 -13.92
C THR A 258 3.00 -3.60 -13.22
N ALA A 259 2.93 -3.19 -11.96
CA ALA A 259 1.70 -3.12 -11.21
C ALA A 259 0.62 -2.34 -11.98
N LEU A 260 1.01 -1.23 -12.63
CA LEU A 260 0.13 -0.46 -13.50
C LEU A 260 -0.23 -1.20 -14.80
N GLY A 261 0.73 -1.87 -15.46
CA GLY A 261 0.50 -2.70 -16.65
C GLY A 261 -0.46 -3.87 -16.40
N LEU A 262 -0.46 -4.41 -15.17
CA LEU A 262 -1.40 -5.41 -14.69
C LEU A 262 -2.79 -4.84 -14.32
N GLY A 263 -2.95 -3.52 -14.33
CA GLY A 263 -4.16 -2.83 -13.90
C GLY A 263 -4.37 -2.80 -12.39
N ILE A 264 -3.32 -3.00 -11.60
CA ILE A 264 -3.36 -2.86 -10.15
C ILE A 264 -3.00 -1.40 -9.84
N ASP A 265 -4.00 -0.56 -9.56
CA ASP A 265 -3.82 0.84 -9.16
C ASP A 265 -3.33 0.98 -7.70
N GLU A 266 -2.99 2.20 -7.29
CA GLU A 266 -2.60 2.52 -5.92
C GLU A 266 -3.72 2.18 -4.93
N GLY A 267 -3.33 1.56 -3.81
CA GLY A 267 -4.27 1.18 -2.79
C GLY A 267 -4.96 2.42 -2.24
N ASP A 268 -6.28 2.38 -2.18
CA ASP A 268 -7.12 3.34 -1.47
C ASP A 268 -8.04 2.51 -0.57
N PHE A 269 -7.68 2.38 0.71
CA PHE A 269 -8.41 1.55 1.67
C PHE A 269 -9.35 2.39 2.55
N THR A 270 -9.72 3.59 2.07
CA THR A 270 -10.59 4.51 2.80
C THR A 270 -12.01 3.95 3.02
N ASN A 271 -12.46 3.04 2.15
CA ASN A 271 -13.76 2.41 2.26
C ASN A 271 -13.78 1.00 1.65
N ALA A 272 -14.77 0.20 2.05
CA ALA A 272 -14.91 -1.19 1.63
C ALA A 272 -15.14 -1.38 0.12
N ALA A 273 -15.68 -0.37 -0.58
CA ALA A 273 -15.88 -0.47 -2.03
C ALA A 273 -14.55 -0.39 -2.79
N ASN A 274 -13.66 0.52 -2.40
CA ASN A 274 -12.33 0.65 -2.99
C ASN A 274 -11.46 -0.58 -2.71
N ILE A 275 -11.52 -1.13 -1.50
CA ILE A 275 -10.85 -2.41 -1.16
C ILE A 275 -11.35 -3.54 -2.06
N GLN A 276 -12.66 -3.60 -2.33
CA GLN A 276 -13.23 -4.62 -3.21
C GLN A 276 -12.74 -4.46 -4.66
N LEU A 277 -12.57 -3.24 -5.16
CA LEU A 277 -11.98 -2.98 -6.47
C LEU A 277 -10.54 -3.51 -6.53
N ALA A 278 -9.69 -3.17 -5.56
CA ALA A 278 -8.29 -3.64 -5.50
C ALA A 278 -8.19 -5.19 -5.48
N ILE A 279 -9.12 -5.86 -4.80
CA ILE A 279 -9.23 -7.33 -4.80
C ILE A 279 -9.55 -7.86 -6.20
N ASP A 280 -10.49 -7.23 -6.91
CA ASP A 280 -10.92 -7.68 -8.22
C ASP A 280 -9.85 -7.41 -9.30
N ASP A 281 -9.15 -6.28 -9.21
CA ASP A 281 -8.00 -5.96 -10.05
C ASP A 281 -6.87 -6.97 -9.85
N SER A 282 -6.55 -7.31 -8.59
CA SER A 282 -5.56 -8.34 -8.26
C SER A 282 -5.91 -9.72 -8.85
N ARG A 283 -7.21 -10.07 -8.89
CA ARG A 283 -7.67 -11.32 -9.52
C ARG A 283 -7.55 -11.27 -11.03
N ALA A 284 -7.87 -10.13 -11.65
CA ALA A 284 -7.71 -9.93 -13.09
C ALA A 284 -6.24 -10.01 -13.50
N ALA A 285 -5.35 -9.35 -12.76
CA ALA A 285 -3.90 -9.41 -12.92
C ALA A 285 -3.39 -10.86 -12.87
N LEU A 286 -3.80 -11.64 -11.87
CA LEU A 286 -3.44 -13.06 -11.75
C LEU A 286 -3.88 -13.89 -12.96
N LEU A 287 -5.05 -13.62 -13.53
CA LEU A 287 -5.52 -14.27 -14.75
C LEU A 287 -4.64 -13.89 -15.96
N SER A 288 -4.26 -12.62 -16.08
CA SER A 288 -3.37 -12.14 -17.14
C SER A 288 -2.02 -12.86 -17.12
N VAL A 289 -1.37 -12.92 -15.94
CA VAL A 289 -0.08 -13.63 -15.76
C VAL A 289 -0.18 -15.11 -16.13
N ARG A 290 -1.28 -15.78 -15.74
CA ARG A 290 -1.51 -17.20 -16.09
C ARG A 290 -1.71 -17.43 -17.58
N ASN A 291 -2.41 -16.52 -18.26
CA ASN A 291 -2.62 -16.61 -19.70
C ASN A 291 -1.31 -16.41 -20.45
N PHE A 292 -0.50 -15.44 -20.03
CA PHE A 292 0.83 -15.23 -20.60
C PHE A 292 1.74 -16.44 -20.38
N GLY A 293 1.75 -17.02 -19.17
CA GLY A 293 2.51 -18.25 -18.90
C GLY A 293 2.12 -19.42 -19.82
N GLN A 294 0.85 -19.53 -20.21
CA GLN A 294 0.40 -20.52 -21.20
C GLN A 294 0.92 -20.20 -22.62
N SER A 295 0.97 -18.92 -23.00
CA SER A 295 1.56 -18.49 -24.27
C SER A 295 3.04 -18.84 -24.34
N ILE A 296 3.81 -18.49 -23.29
CA ILE A 296 5.24 -18.82 -23.20
C ILE A 296 5.48 -20.33 -23.25
N ALA A 297 4.64 -21.13 -22.60
CA ALA A 297 4.75 -22.59 -22.65
C ALA A 297 4.51 -23.15 -24.07
N ASN A 298 3.58 -22.55 -24.83
CA ASN A 298 3.34 -22.90 -26.23
C ASN A 298 4.53 -22.55 -27.11
N ASP A 299 5.05 -21.33 -27.00
CA ASP A 299 6.22 -20.87 -27.74
C ASP A 299 7.44 -21.76 -27.47
N LEU A 300 7.66 -22.11 -26.19
CA LEU A 300 8.73 -23.04 -25.81
C LEU A 300 8.56 -24.42 -26.45
N ALA A 301 7.33 -24.95 -26.50
CA ALA A 301 7.06 -26.24 -27.14
C ALA A 301 7.39 -26.19 -28.65
N ILE A 302 7.03 -25.09 -29.33
CA ILE A 302 7.38 -24.89 -30.75
C ILE A 302 8.90 -24.85 -30.93
N ILE A 303 9.61 -24.09 -30.09
CA ILE A 303 11.07 -23.99 -30.14
C ILE A 303 11.73 -25.36 -29.91
N GLN A 304 11.24 -26.15 -28.95
CA GLN A 304 11.75 -27.49 -28.68
C GLN A 304 11.55 -28.42 -29.88
N VAL A 305 10.34 -28.46 -30.46
CA VAL A 305 10.06 -29.28 -31.65
C VAL A 305 10.95 -28.88 -32.83
N ARG A 306 11.17 -27.58 -33.04
CA ARG A 306 12.05 -27.07 -34.11
C ARG A 306 13.50 -27.44 -33.89
N ARG A 307 13.99 -27.31 -32.65
CA ARG A 307 15.35 -27.71 -32.27
C ARG A 307 15.56 -29.20 -32.53
N ASP A 308 14.64 -30.04 -32.06
CA ASP A 308 14.75 -31.49 -32.17
C ASP A 308 14.73 -31.93 -33.65
N PHE A 309 13.82 -31.36 -34.47
CA PHE A 309 13.81 -31.58 -35.92
C PHE A 309 15.12 -31.18 -36.59
N THR A 310 15.69 -30.04 -36.19
CA THR A 310 16.94 -29.52 -36.75
C THR A 310 18.11 -30.44 -36.39
N GLU A 311 18.17 -30.91 -35.15
CA GLU A 311 19.17 -31.86 -34.68
C GLU A 311 19.08 -33.20 -35.41
N GLU A 312 17.89 -33.76 -35.58
CA GLU A 312 17.67 -35.00 -36.35
C GLU A 312 18.04 -34.82 -37.83
N THR A 313 17.72 -33.66 -38.41
CA THR A 313 18.07 -33.33 -39.80
C THR A 313 19.59 -33.22 -39.96
N ILE A 314 20.27 -32.53 -39.05
CA ILE A 314 21.74 -32.43 -39.04
C ILE A 314 22.34 -33.83 -38.96
N ASN A 315 21.91 -34.66 -38.01
CA ASN A 315 22.44 -36.01 -37.84
C ASN A 315 22.26 -36.87 -39.11
N THR A 316 21.09 -36.78 -39.75
CA THR A 316 20.81 -37.51 -41.00
C THR A 316 21.66 -37.01 -42.16
N LEU A 317 21.82 -35.69 -42.31
CA LEU A 317 22.64 -35.09 -43.35
C LEU A 317 24.14 -35.38 -43.15
N THR A 318 24.62 -35.39 -41.90
CA THR A 318 25.99 -35.79 -41.57
C THR A 318 26.24 -37.24 -41.95
N ALA A 319 25.35 -38.16 -41.57
CA ALA A 319 25.49 -39.57 -41.95
C ALA A 319 25.46 -39.77 -43.47
N GLY A 320 24.56 -39.09 -44.19
CA GLY A 320 24.52 -39.16 -45.65
C GLY A 320 25.74 -38.54 -46.33
N ALA A 321 26.31 -37.47 -45.77
CA ALA A 321 27.57 -36.89 -46.24
C ALA A 321 28.75 -37.84 -46.01
N ASP A 322 28.80 -38.51 -44.87
CA ASP A 322 29.79 -39.54 -44.58
C ASP A 322 29.67 -40.70 -45.59
N ASP A 323 28.46 -41.22 -45.85
CA ASP A 323 28.24 -42.29 -46.84
C ASP A 323 28.67 -41.90 -48.27
N LEU A 324 28.56 -40.63 -48.65
CA LEU A 324 28.97 -40.14 -49.97
C LEU A 324 30.48 -39.85 -50.09
N THR A 325 31.16 -39.63 -48.98
CA THR A 325 32.57 -39.23 -48.96
C THR A 325 33.50 -40.32 -48.47
N VAL A 326 33.01 -41.24 -47.65
CA VAL A 326 33.74 -42.42 -47.18
C VAL A 326 33.80 -43.43 -48.33
N ALA A 327 35.02 -43.75 -48.76
CA ALA A 327 35.23 -44.78 -49.74
C ALA A 327 35.02 -46.18 -49.12
N ASP A 328 34.40 -47.09 -49.86
CA ASP A 328 34.28 -48.49 -49.43
C ASP A 328 35.67 -49.13 -49.40
N GLN A 329 36.17 -49.38 -48.19
CA GLN A 329 37.49 -49.95 -47.95
C GLN A 329 37.66 -51.33 -48.62
N ASN A 330 36.58 -52.08 -48.82
CA ASN A 330 36.63 -53.37 -49.51
C ASN A 330 36.81 -53.18 -51.02
N GLU A 331 36.13 -52.21 -51.62
CA GLU A 331 36.26 -51.90 -53.04
C GLU A 331 37.62 -51.27 -53.34
N GLU A 332 38.03 -50.26 -52.56
CA GLU A 332 39.36 -49.67 -52.68
C GLU A 332 40.46 -50.71 -52.42
N GLY A 333 40.26 -51.61 -51.45
CA GLY A 333 41.19 -52.70 -51.16
C GLY A 333 41.30 -53.71 -52.30
N ALA A 334 40.19 -54.11 -52.91
CA ALA A 334 40.17 -54.99 -54.07
C ALA A 334 40.78 -54.33 -55.31
N ASN A 335 40.51 -53.04 -55.53
CA ASN A 335 41.07 -52.26 -56.63
C ASN A 335 42.58 -52.06 -56.45
N LEU A 336 43.04 -51.82 -55.21
CA LEU A 336 44.45 -51.74 -54.86
C LEU A 336 45.16 -53.08 -55.07
N LEU A 337 44.55 -54.20 -54.68
CA LEU A 337 45.09 -55.54 -54.93
C LEU A 337 45.14 -55.84 -56.44
N ALA A 338 44.10 -55.50 -57.18
CA ALA A 338 44.07 -55.62 -58.64
C ALA A 338 45.16 -54.75 -59.30
N LEU A 339 45.37 -53.53 -58.81
CA LEU A 339 46.42 -52.63 -59.29
C LEU A 339 47.82 -53.18 -59.00
N GLN A 340 48.07 -53.67 -57.78
CA GLN A 340 49.34 -54.32 -57.42
C GLN A 340 49.60 -55.55 -58.28
N THR A 341 48.56 -56.36 -58.56
CA THR A 341 48.65 -57.52 -59.45
C THR A 341 48.95 -57.08 -60.88
N ARG A 342 48.29 -56.01 -61.37
CA ARG A 342 48.53 -55.45 -62.70
C ARG A 342 49.94 -54.86 -62.84
N GLN A 343 50.45 -54.20 -61.79
CA GLN A 343 51.83 -53.70 -61.76
C GLN A 343 52.83 -54.86 -61.75
N ALA A 344 52.60 -55.92 -60.97
CA ALA A 344 53.44 -57.12 -60.98
C ALA A 344 53.43 -57.84 -62.33
N LEU A 345 52.27 -57.95 -62.99
CA LEU A 345 52.16 -58.47 -64.36
C LEU A 345 52.84 -57.54 -65.38
N GLY A 346 52.75 -56.22 -65.20
CA GLY A 346 53.43 -55.24 -66.05
C GLY A 346 54.95 -55.31 -65.93
N THR A 347 55.49 -55.42 -64.71
CA THR A 347 56.94 -55.53 -64.47
C THR A 347 57.48 -56.88 -64.92
N THR A 348 56.77 -57.98 -64.68
CA THR A 348 57.15 -59.30 -65.21
C THR A 348 57.09 -59.32 -66.72
N SER A 349 56.04 -58.78 -67.35
CA SER A 349 55.95 -58.66 -68.81
C SER A 349 57.07 -57.80 -69.40
N LEU A 350 57.44 -56.70 -68.74
CA LEU A 350 58.58 -55.88 -69.14
C LEU A 350 59.92 -56.62 -68.99
N SER A 351 60.09 -57.38 -67.89
CA SER A 351 61.29 -58.21 -67.69
C SER A 351 61.39 -59.34 -68.71
N LEU A 352 60.27 -59.95 -69.10
CA LEU A 352 60.20 -60.98 -70.14
C LEU A 352 60.45 -60.39 -71.53
N ALA A 353 59.94 -59.19 -71.81
CA ALA A 353 60.26 -58.46 -73.03
C ALA A 353 61.74 -58.06 -73.10
N ALA A 354 62.33 -57.61 -71.99
CA ALA A 354 63.77 -57.29 -71.91
C ALA A 354 64.64 -58.56 -72.02
N GLN A 355 64.25 -59.68 -71.42
CA GLN A 355 64.91 -60.98 -71.58
C GLN A 355 64.76 -61.54 -73.00
N SER A 356 63.60 -61.36 -73.63
CA SER A 356 63.36 -61.70 -75.03
C SER A 356 64.28 -60.90 -75.96
N GLN A 357 64.37 -59.58 -75.77
CA GLN A 357 65.28 -58.70 -76.52
C GLN A 357 66.76 -59.07 -76.30
N GLN A 358 67.16 -59.44 -75.08
CA GLN A 358 68.51 -59.96 -74.80
C GLN A 358 68.78 -61.36 -75.38
N SER A 359 67.77 -62.24 -75.47
CA SER A 359 67.88 -63.56 -76.11
C SER A 359 68.05 -63.44 -77.61
N VAL A 360 67.45 -62.43 -78.24
CA VAL A 360 67.66 -62.10 -79.66
C VAL A 360 69.08 -61.55 -79.88
N LEU A 361 69.60 -60.73 -78.96
CA LEU A 361 70.99 -60.24 -78.99
C LEU A 361 72.06 -61.31 -78.74
N ARG A 362 71.71 -62.43 -78.11
CA ARG A 362 72.62 -63.58 -77.90
C ARG A 362 72.71 -64.53 -79.10
N LEU A 363 71.83 -64.35 -80.09
CA LEU A 363 71.75 -65.18 -81.29
C LEU A 363 72.57 -64.62 -82.47
N PHE A 364 73.23 -63.48 -82.27
CA PHE A 364 74.14 -62.82 -83.21
C PHE A 364 75.50 -62.61 -82.53
#